data_AF-E4Z5W3-F1
#
_entry.id   AF-E4Z5W3-F1
#
_cell.length_a   1.000
_cell.length_b   1.000
_cell.length_c   1.000
_cell.angle_alpha   90.00
_cell.angle_beta   90.00
_cell.angle_gamma   90.00
#
_symmetry.space_group_name_H-M   'P 1'
#
loop_
_entity.id
_entity.type
_entity.pdbx_description
1 polymer ?
#
loop_
_entity_poly.entity_id
_entity_poly.type
_entity_poly.pdbx_seq_one_letter_code
_entity_poly.pdbx_strand_id
1 'polypeptide(L)'
;DQKSSNLCVPISVATLLRFAIKNDLGYVDKRDYYSAESILSTLTLIVYPRSMAGLNLNPKKEETEFQLNQIELLLERLCKKTYLMETGWEIIRKLDFEEERQPKKSTCKFEKILLHKNFVFSRPLTVTGAIIIPHKRIDGIDYPEKLFFHQMTLDRIENGEYVLQNNQFSDPSSTVIRIKQRYPHYAAEPFVSNLENQTGDNIFIDGNIKIELVNEQYYMPRNRWFLLPYAYSLNLTEI
;
A
#
# COMPACT_ATOMS: atom_id res chain seq x y z
N ASP A 1 6.44 10.16 13.29
CA ASP A 1 6.89 10.79 12.04
C ASP A 1 7.25 9.70 11.02
N GLN A 2 6.48 9.58 9.94
CA GLN A 2 6.68 8.56 8.90
C GLN A 2 7.60 9.01 7.75
N LYS A 3 8.13 10.24 7.80
CA LYS A 3 8.97 10.78 6.72
C LYS A 3 10.26 10.00 6.48
N SER A 4 10.73 9.26 7.49
CA SER A 4 11.98 8.50 7.46
C SER A 4 11.81 7.01 7.78
N SER A 5 10.58 6.56 8.05
CA SER A 5 10.30 5.15 8.31
C SER A 5 9.53 4.57 7.13
N ASN A 6 10.03 3.48 6.57
CA ASN A 6 9.40 2.75 5.46
C ASN A 6 8.02 2.14 5.85
N LEU A 7 7.33 2.60 6.91
CA LEU A 7 6.13 2.02 7.56
C LEU A 7 4.80 2.17 6.80
N CYS A 8 4.75 2.93 5.73
CA CYS A 8 3.52 3.09 4.95
C CYS A 8 2.94 1.75 4.45
N VAL A 9 3.80 0.83 3.99
CA VAL A 9 3.39 -0.50 3.49
C VAL A 9 2.73 -1.37 4.56
N PRO A 10 3.39 -1.70 5.69
CA PRO A 10 2.77 -2.55 6.70
C PRO A 10 1.63 -1.86 7.45
N ILE A 11 1.59 -0.53 7.55
CA ILE A 11 0.41 0.15 8.11
C ILE A 11 -0.81 -0.07 7.21
N SER A 12 -0.64 0.08 5.90
CA SER A 12 -1.72 -0.18 4.96
C SER A 12 -2.19 -1.64 5.06
N VAL A 13 -1.25 -2.60 5.08
CA VAL A 13 -1.58 -4.03 5.24
C VAL A 13 -2.24 -4.34 6.58
N ALA A 14 -1.81 -3.72 7.68
CA ALA A 14 -2.45 -3.86 8.99
C ALA A 14 -3.91 -3.38 8.95
N THR A 15 -4.18 -2.30 8.23
CA THR A 15 -5.53 -1.76 8.03
C THR A 15 -6.41 -2.73 7.25
N LEU A 16 -5.88 -3.30 6.15
CA LEU A 16 -6.55 -4.33 5.36
C LEU A 16 -6.87 -5.58 6.19
N LEU A 17 -5.90 -6.08 6.96
CA LEU A 17 -6.09 -7.23 7.85
C LEU A 17 -7.12 -6.96 8.92
N ARG A 18 -7.06 -5.82 9.60
CA ARG A 18 -8.03 -5.46 10.64
C ARG A 18 -9.45 -5.41 10.07
N PHE A 19 -9.62 -4.86 8.87
CA PHE A 19 -10.89 -4.90 8.17
C PHE A 19 -11.32 -6.36 7.88
N ALA A 20 -10.44 -7.19 7.35
CA ALA A 20 -10.74 -8.58 7.01
C ALA A 20 -11.09 -9.43 8.25
N ILE A 21 -10.34 -9.31 9.34
CA ILE A 21 -10.61 -10.00 10.61
C ILE A 21 -12.03 -9.67 11.10
N LYS A 22 -12.39 -8.38 11.10
CA LYS A 22 -13.69 -7.94 11.56
C LYS A 22 -14.83 -8.38 10.63
N ASN A 23 -14.69 -8.15 9.33
CA ASN A 23 -15.81 -8.25 8.39
C ASN A 23 -15.89 -9.60 7.69
N ASP A 24 -14.76 -10.21 7.33
CA ASP A 24 -14.76 -11.51 6.66
C ASP A 24 -14.95 -12.66 7.66
N LEU A 25 -14.42 -12.52 8.89
CA LEU A 25 -14.52 -13.56 9.94
C LEU A 25 -15.52 -13.24 11.05
N GLY A 26 -16.13 -12.05 11.05
CA GLY A 26 -17.05 -11.61 12.09
C GLY A 26 -16.41 -11.50 13.49
N TYR A 27 -15.08 -11.34 13.57
CA TYR A 27 -14.36 -11.36 14.83
C TYR A 27 -14.46 -10.02 15.58
N VAL A 28 -14.70 -10.10 16.89
CA VAL A 28 -14.75 -8.95 17.80
C VAL A 28 -13.57 -9.01 18.75
N ASP A 29 -12.62 -8.09 18.55
CA ASP A 29 -11.43 -7.97 19.38
C ASP A 29 -11.74 -7.27 20.70
N LYS A 30 -12.09 -8.05 21.73
CA LYS A 30 -12.48 -7.51 23.05
C LYS A 30 -11.29 -7.08 23.92
N ARG A 31 -10.07 -7.48 23.56
CA ARG A 31 -8.86 -7.31 24.39
C ARG A 31 -7.72 -6.61 23.64
N ASP A 32 -8.00 -6.06 22.47
CA ASP A 32 -7.05 -5.32 21.61
C ASP A 32 -5.81 -6.13 21.18
N TYR A 33 -5.88 -7.46 21.22
CA TYR A 33 -4.80 -8.35 20.74
C TYR A 33 -4.62 -8.27 19.22
N TYR A 34 -5.66 -7.85 18.50
CA TYR A 34 -5.70 -7.66 17.05
C TYR A 34 -5.93 -6.18 16.69
N SER A 35 -5.49 -5.27 17.57
CA SER A 35 -5.40 -3.84 17.28
C SER A 35 -4.47 -3.57 16.09
N ALA A 36 -4.60 -2.38 15.50
CA ALA A 36 -3.75 -1.99 14.36
C ALA A 36 -2.27 -2.02 14.73
N GLU A 37 -1.94 -1.62 15.96
CA GLU A 37 -0.60 -1.61 16.53
C GLU A 37 -0.06 -3.03 16.76
N SER A 38 -0.87 -3.94 17.30
CA SER A 38 -0.47 -5.35 17.49
C SER A 38 -0.21 -6.05 16.16
N ILE A 39 -1.08 -5.83 15.17
CA ILE A 39 -0.90 -6.37 13.81
C ILE A 39 0.33 -5.76 13.17
N LEU A 40 0.51 -4.43 13.22
CA LEU A 40 1.66 -3.73 12.66
C LEU A 40 2.99 -4.21 13.27
N SER A 41 3.04 -4.33 14.58
CA SER A 41 4.21 -4.83 15.31
C SER A 41 4.58 -6.23 14.85
N THR A 42 3.59 -7.12 14.74
CA THR A 42 3.78 -8.50 14.28
C THR A 42 4.21 -8.56 12.82
N LEU A 43 3.62 -7.72 11.96
CA LEU A 43 4.02 -7.61 10.56
C LEU A 43 5.49 -7.21 10.42
N THR A 44 5.94 -6.25 11.23
CA THR A 44 7.26 -5.60 11.10
C THR A 44 8.38 -6.28 11.87
N LEU A 45 8.07 -7.10 12.88
CA LEU A 45 9.05 -7.81 13.70
C LEU A 45 9.11 -9.31 13.41
N ILE A 46 8.03 -9.92 12.91
CA ILE A 46 7.92 -11.38 12.79
C ILE A 46 7.59 -11.81 11.36
N VAL A 47 6.52 -11.29 10.76
CA VAL A 47 6.06 -11.76 9.44
C VAL A 47 7.05 -11.35 8.37
N TYR A 48 7.37 -10.06 8.31
CA TYR A 48 8.30 -9.48 7.36
C TYR A 48 9.24 -8.53 8.11
N PRO A 49 10.20 -9.10 8.88
CA PRO A 49 11.04 -8.34 9.77
C PRO A 49 11.84 -7.29 9.01
N ARG A 50 11.62 -6.04 9.38
CA ARG A 50 12.34 -4.89 8.83
C ARG A 50 13.57 -4.68 9.67
N SER A 51 14.69 -5.31 9.31
CA SER A 51 16.00 -5.09 9.92
C SER A 51 15.99 -5.03 11.47
N MET A 52 16.22 -6.15 12.15
CA MET A 52 16.41 -6.10 13.61
C MET A 52 17.71 -5.33 13.93
N ALA A 53 17.63 -4.34 14.84
CA ALA A 53 18.78 -3.63 15.42
C ALA A 53 19.72 -2.93 14.41
N GLY A 54 19.19 -2.34 13.33
CA GLY A 54 20.02 -1.62 12.35
C GLY A 54 20.83 -2.51 11.41
N LEU A 55 20.61 -3.83 11.45
CA LEU A 55 21.19 -4.78 10.49
C LEU A 55 20.28 -4.90 9.27
N ASN A 56 20.78 -4.43 8.11
CA ASN A 56 20.21 -4.81 6.83
C ASN A 56 20.47 -6.30 6.62
N LEU A 57 19.43 -7.15 6.71
CA LEU A 57 19.53 -8.61 6.52
C LEU A 57 19.67 -9.00 5.03
N ASN A 58 19.95 -8.03 4.17
CA ASN A 58 20.18 -8.25 2.76
C ASN A 58 21.59 -8.83 2.54
N PRO A 59 21.74 -10.00 1.89
CA PRO A 59 23.05 -10.64 1.72
C PRO A 59 24.00 -9.88 0.79
N LYS A 60 23.54 -8.87 0.03
CA LYS A 60 24.38 -8.07 -0.86
C LYS A 60 24.79 -6.75 -0.21
N LYS A 61 26.09 -6.53 -0.08
CA LYS A 61 26.67 -5.33 0.56
C LYS A 61 26.40 -4.04 -0.21
N GLU A 62 26.07 -4.11 -1.50
CA GLU A 62 25.76 -2.91 -2.31
C GLU A 62 24.32 -2.40 -2.11
N GLU A 63 23.42 -3.21 -1.54
CA GLU A 63 22.03 -2.82 -1.29
C GLU A 63 21.96 -2.00 0.01
N THR A 64 22.20 -0.70 -0.11
CA THR A 64 22.24 0.26 1.02
C THR A 64 20.86 0.73 1.49
N GLU A 65 19.82 0.48 0.68
CA GLU A 65 18.44 0.78 1.04
C GLU A 65 17.82 -0.41 1.80
N PHE A 66 17.18 -0.13 2.94
CA PHE A 66 16.32 -1.10 3.63
C PHE A 66 15.35 -1.69 2.61
N GLN A 67 15.22 -3.02 2.58
CA GLN A 67 14.28 -3.83 1.77
C GLN A 67 13.27 -2.99 0.98
N LEU A 68 13.28 -3.14 -0.36
CA LEU A 68 12.32 -2.49 -1.24
C LEU A 68 10.91 -2.57 -0.61
N ASN A 69 10.23 -1.42 -0.47
CA ASN A 69 8.87 -1.29 0.03
C ASN A 69 7.85 -1.92 -0.94
N GLN A 70 8.07 -3.17 -1.35
CA GLN A 70 7.25 -3.90 -2.28
C GLN A 70 6.11 -4.55 -1.52
N ILE A 71 4.94 -3.92 -1.63
CA ILE A 71 3.69 -4.41 -1.06
C ILE A 71 3.42 -5.88 -1.40
N GLU A 72 3.73 -6.30 -2.64
CA GLU A 72 3.54 -7.68 -3.09
C GLU A 72 4.33 -8.67 -2.23
N LEU A 73 5.59 -8.38 -1.87
CA LEU A 73 6.39 -9.28 -1.02
C LEU A 73 5.79 -9.44 0.38
N LEU A 74 5.28 -8.35 0.97
CA LEU A 74 4.61 -8.42 2.28
C LEU A 74 3.32 -9.22 2.20
N LEU A 75 2.50 -8.99 1.17
CA LEU A 75 1.24 -9.72 0.97
C LEU A 75 1.49 -11.21 0.68
N GLU A 76 2.53 -11.53 -0.09
CA GLU A 76 2.94 -12.92 -0.32
C GLU A 76 3.40 -13.59 0.96
N ARG A 77 4.29 -12.94 1.73
CA ARG A 77 4.73 -13.50 3.01
C ARG A 77 3.57 -13.66 4.00
N LEU A 78 2.60 -12.76 3.95
CA LEU A 78 1.40 -12.80 4.77
C LEU A 78 0.49 -13.96 4.40
N CYS A 79 0.18 -14.15 3.12
CA CYS A 79 -0.83 -15.12 2.68
C CYS A 79 -0.27 -16.48 2.23
N LYS A 80 1.01 -16.59 1.87
CA LYS A 80 1.63 -17.83 1.40
C LYS A 80 2.56 -18.41 2.47
N LYS A 81 2.54 -19.74 2.59
CA LYS A 81 3.51 -20.46 3.43
C LYS A 81 4.88 -20.45 2.76
N THR A 82 5.93 -20.48 3.56
CA THR A 82 7.29 -20.75 3.06
C THR A 82 7.67 -22.19 3.41
N TYR A 83 8.83 -22.64 2.96
CA TYR A 83 9.37 -23.93 3.40
C TYR A 83 9.63 -23.96 4.92
N LEU A 84 9.99 -22.81 5.51
CA LEU A 84 10.47 -22.72 6.89
C LEU A 84 9.40 -22.24 7.88
N MET A 85 8.33 -21.60 7.39
CA MET A 85 7.36 -20.92 8.25
C MET A 85 5.94 -21.02 7.70
N GLU A 86 4.98 -21.09 8.62
CA GLU A 86 3.57 -20.88 8.33
C GLU A 86 3.32 -19.49 7.73
N THR A 87 2.13 -19.31 7.16
CA THR A 87 1.68 -18.01 6.62
C THR A 87 1.78 -16.92 7.68
N GLY A 88 2.09 -15.68 7.29
CA GLY A 88 2.06 -14.56 8.22
C GLY A 88 0.68 -14.36 8.86
N TRP A 89 -0.38 -14.72 8.12
CA TRP A 89 -1.74 -14.71 8.65
C TRP A 89 -1.89 -15.69 9.82
N GLU A 90 -1.38 -16.91 9.72
CA GLU A 90 -1.47 -17.89 10.81
C GLU A 90 -0.69 -17.44 12.06
N ILE A 91 0.43 -16.73 11.87
CA ILE A 91 1.18 -16.09 12.97
C ILE A 91 0.31 -15.02 13.65
N ILE A 92 -0.30 -14.12 12.86
CA ILE A 92 -1.16 -13.06 13.38
C ILE A 92 -2.41 -13.63 14.04
N ARG A 93 -3.04 -14.65 13.44
CA ARG A 93 -4.24 -15.31 13.97
C ARG A 93 -4.00 -15.85 15.37
N LYS A 94 -2.78 -16.30 15.69
CA LYS A 94 -2.37 -16.86 16.98
C LYS A 94 -1.81 -15.83 17.98
N LEU A 95 -2.10 -14.54 17.80
CA LEU A 95 -1.66 -13.50 18.74
C LEU A 95 -2.26 -13.66 20.15
N ASP A 96 -3.52 -14.07 20.26
CA ASP A 96 -4.08 -14.50 21.54
C ASP A 96 -3.64 -15.95 21.84
N PHE A 97 -3.23 -16.21 23.07
CA PHE A 97 -2.78 -17.54 23.50
C PHE A 97 -3.95 -18.51 23.73
N GLU A 98 -5.15 -18.01 23.98
CA GLU A 98 -6.38 -18.80 24.15
C GLU A 98 -7.01 -19.08 22.78
N GLU A 99 -7.08 -20.35 22.34
CA GLU A 99 -7.58 -20.72 21.01
C GLU A 99 -9.04 -20.26 20.80
N GLU A 100 -9.85 -20.27 21.85
CA GLU A 100 -11.24 -19.79 21.85
C GLU A 100 -11.38 -18.27 21.64
N ARG A 101 -10.29 -17.52 21.84
CA ARG A 101 -10.25 -16.06 21.62
C ARG A 101 -9.53 -15.66 20.34
N GLN A 102 -8.97 -16.60 19.60
CA GLN A 102 -8.39 -16.31 18.29
C GLN A 102 -9.48 -16.14 17.23
N PRO A 103 -9.24 -15.37 16.15
CA PRO A 103 -10.04 -15.44 14.96
C PRO A 103 -10.08 -16.88 14.43
N LYS A 104 -11.22 -17.24 13.84
CA LYS A 104 -11.44 -18.57 13.28
C LYS A 104 -10.35 -18.94 12.27
N LYS A 105 -10.03 -20.24 12.21
CA LYS A 105 -9.13 -20.79 11.20
C LYS A 105 -9.63 -20.40 9.81
N SER A 106 -8.74 -19.87 9.00
CA SER A 106 -9.09 -19.22 7.75
C SER A 106 -7.89 -19.14 6.82
N THR A 107 -8.15 -19.04 5.53
CA THR A 107 -7.14 -18.77 4.51
C THR A 107 -7.02 -17.28 4.23
N CYS A 108 -5.82 -16.84 3.85
CA CYS A 108 -5.53 -15.46 3.42
C CYS A 108 -5.30 -15.45 1.91
N LYS A 109 -5.96 -14.54 1.21
CA LYS A 109 -5.72 -14.29 -0.22
C LYS A 109 -5.65 -12.79 -0.46
N PHE A 110 -4.81 -12.39 -1.41
CA PHE A 110 -4.75 -11.02 -1.89
C PHE A 110 -4.96 -10.99 -3.40
N GLU A 111 -5.53 -9.90 -3.88
CA GLU A 111 -5.88 -9.69 -5.28
C GLU A 111 -5.31 -8.37 -5.76
N LYS A 112 -4.75 -8.37 -6.98
CA LYS A 112 -4.31 -7.15 -7.66
C LYS A 112 -5.49 -6.60 -8.47
N ILE A 113 -5.89 -5.38 -8.16
CA ILE A 113 -7.08 -4.72 -8.71
C ILE A 113 -6.65 -3.52 -9.53
N LEU A 114 -7.25 -3.37 -10.71
CA LEU A 114 -7.03 -2.20 -11.55
C LEU A 114 -8.02 -1.09 -11.17
N LEU A 115 -7.50 0.07 -10.79
CA LEU A 115 -8.29 1.27 -10.51
C LEU A 115 -8.62 1.99 -11.82
N HIS A 116 -9.91 2.12 -12.12
CA HIS A 116 -10.41 2.81 -13.29
C HIS A 116 -11.62 3.67 -12.94
N LYS A 117 -12.04 4.56 -13.85
CA LYS A 117 -13.11 5.55 -13.60
C LYS A 117 -14.46 4.97 -13.14
N ASN A 118 -14.73 3.70 -13.45
CA ASN A 118 -15.98 2.99 -13.11
C ASN A 118 -15.76 1.96 -11.99
N PHE A 119 -14.62 1.98 -11.31
CA PHE A 119 -14.32 1.05 -10.24
C PHE A 119 -15.33 1.22 -9.09
N VAL A 120 -15.90 0.10 -8.64
CA VAL A 120 -16.88 0.07 -7.55
C VAL A 120 -16.16 -0.36 -6.28
N PHE A 121 -16.12 0.55 -5.30
CA PHE A 121 -15.51 0.27 -4.02
C PHE A 121 -16.37 -0.71 -3.20
N SER A 122 -15.75 -1.78 -2.73
CA SER A 122 -16.40 -2.79 -1.87
C SER A 122 -15.72 -2.96 -0.52
N ARG A 123 -14.40 -2.72 -0.44
CA ARG A 123 -13.58 -2.87 0.77
C ARG A 123 -12.27 -2.09 0.65
N PRO A 124 -11.59 -1.81 1.78
CA PRO A 124 -10.34 -1.07 1.77
C PRO A 124 -9.27 -1.72 0.89
N LEU A 125 -8.55 -0.90 0.13
CA LEU A 125 -7.45 -1.32 -0.73
C LEU A 125 -6.16 -0.62 -0.33
N THR A 126 -5.03 -1.27 -0.53
CA THR A 126 -3.74 -0.59 -0.48
C THR A 126 -3.39 -0.07 -1.87
N VAL A 127 -3.10 1.23 -1.96
CA VAL A 127 -2.80 1.93 -3.22
C VAL A 127 -1.45 2.64 -3.12
N THR A 128 -0.75 2.77 -4.24
CA THR A 128 0.52 3.51 -4.28
C THR A 128 0.27 4.86 -4.91
N GLY A 129 0.50 5.93 -4.14
CA GLY A 129 0.47 7.29 -4.66
C GLY A 129 1.83 7.72 -5.17
N ALA A 130 1.80 8.60 -6.16
CA ALA A 130 2.95 9.30 -6.72
C ALA A 130 2.74 10.81 -6.62
N ILE A 131 3.79 11.55 -6.23
CA ILE A 131 3.79 13.00 -6.15
C ILE A 131 5.15 13.56 -6.54
N ILE A 132 5.17 14.65 -7.31
CA ILE A 132 6.39 15.43 -7.53
C ILE A 132 6.46 16.52 -6.46
N ILE A 133 7.48 16.44 -5.61
CA ILE A 133 7.82 17.50 -4.67
C ILE A 133 8.77 18.46 -5.40
N PRO A 134 8.41 19.73 -5.61
CA PRO A 134 9.24 20.67 -6.35
C PRO A 134 10.50 21.00 -5.56
N HIS A 135 11.51 21.51 -6.29
CA HIS A 135 12.73 22.04 -5.69
C HIS A 135 12.42 23.05 -4.58
N LYS A 136 13.08 22.92 -3.43
CA LYS A 136 12.97 23.86 -2.30
C LYS A 136 14.34 24.14 -1.73
N ARG A 137 14.55 25.37 -1.28
CA ARG A 137 15.72 25.76 -0.49
C ARG A 137 15.27 26.16 0.91
N ILE A 138 15.80 25.49 1.94
CA ILE A 138 15.46 25.73 3.35
C ILE A 138 16.77 25.92 4.10
N ASP A 139 16.92 27.05 4.80
CA ASP A 139 18.12 27.36 5.59
C ASP A 139 19.45 27.17 4.85
N GLY A 140 19.46 27.51 3.55
CA GLY A 140 20.63 27.38 2.68
C GLY A 140 20.86 25.98 2.11
N ILE A 141 20.11 24.97 2.55
CA ILE A 141 20.15 23.59 2.06
C ILE A 141 19.21 23.44 0.85
N ASP A 142 19.75 22.93 -0.26
CA ASP A 142 19.00 22.65 -1.47
C ASP A 142 18.39 21.24 -1.44
N TYR A 143 17.08 21.19 -1.64
CA TYR A 143 16.30 19.96 -1.79
C TYR A 143 15.84 19.88 -3.26
N PRO A 144 16.43 18.98 -4.07
CA PRO A 144 16.10 18.86 -5.49
C PRO A 144 14.64 18.41 -5.69
N GLU A 145 14.09 18.72 -6.87
CA GLU A 145 12.81 18.15 -7.29
C GLU A 145 12.91 16.63 -7.26
N LYS A 146 11.95 15.97 -6.62
CA LYS A 146 11.95 14.52 -6.44
C LYS A 146 10.56 13.95 -6.61
N LEU A 147 10.47 12.91 -7.43
CA LEU A 147 9.31 12.04 -7.48
C LEU A 147 9.31 11.13 -6.23
N PHE A 148 8.20 11.15 -5.50
CA PHE A 148 8.03 10.38 -4.28
C PHE A 148 6.86 9.41 -4.43
N PHE A 149 7.07 8.18 -3.93
CA PHE A 149 6.05 7.16 -3.87
C PHE A 149 5.65 6.88 -2.42
N HIS A 150 4.36 6.72 -2.18
CA HIS A 150 3.84 6.45 -0.85
C HIS A 150 2.70 5.44 -0.88
N GLN A 151 2.77 4.42 -0.03
CA GLN A 151 1.66 3.49 0.15
C GLN A 151 0.59 4.14 1.02
N MET A 152 -0.66 4.09 0.57
CA MET A 152 -1.83 4.62 1.27
C MET A 152 -2.95 3.58 1.28
N THR A 153 -3.96 3.82 2.10
CA THR A 153 -5.17 3.00 2.14
C THR A 153 -6.32 3.77 1.51
N LEU A 154 -6.91 3.20 0.44
CA LEU A 154 -8.18 3.65 -0.09
C LEU A 154 -9.29 3.15 0.84
N ASP A 155 -9.98 4.08 1.48
CA ASP A 155 -10.99 3.80 2.51
C ASP A 155 -12.40 3.77 1.96
N ARG A 156 -12.70 4.63 0.98
CA ARG A 156 -14.00 4.71 0.31
C ARG A 156 -13.93 5.50 -0.99
N ILE A 157 -15.03 5.47 -1.73
CA ILE A 157 -15.28 6.37 -2.86
C ILE A 157 -16.48 7.23 -2.52
N GLU A 158 -16.33 8.54 -2.69
CA GLU A 158 -17.35 9.53 -2.36
C GLU A 158 -17.39 10.57 -3.47
N ASN A 159 -18.57 10.82 -4.06
CA ASN A 159 -18.77 11.83 -5.11
C ASN A 159 -17.79 11.74 -6.31
N GLY A 160 -17.44 10.52 -6.72
CA GLY A 160 -16.50 10.30 -7.83
C GLY A 160 -15.03 10.52 -7.46
N GLU A 161 -14.69 10.53 -6.17
CA GLU A 161 -13.33 10.68 -5.65
C GLU A 161 -12.91 9.48 -4.80
N TYR A 162 -11.69 9.02 -5.03
CA TYR A 162 -10.97 8.15 -4.13
C TYR A 162 -10.62 8.92 -2.85
N VAL A 163 -11.05 8.38 -1.71
CA VAL A 163 -10.78 8.95 -0.39
C VAL A 163 -9.73 8.08 0.30
N LEU A 164 -8.51 8.60 0.40
CA LEU A 164 -7.35 7.89 0.92
C LEU A 164 -7.03 8.35 2.34
N GLN A 165 -6.79 7.41 3.25
CA GLN A 165 -6.22 7.73 4.55
C GLN A 165 -4.74 8.06 4.39
N ASN A 166 -4.37 9.28 4.76
CA ASN A 166 -2.99 9.72 4.68
C ASN A 166 -2.27 9.35 5.99
N ASN A 167 -1.43 8.33 5.93
CA ASN A 167 -0.62 7.90 7.07
C ASN A 167 0.67 8.76 7.23
N GLN A 168 0.87 9.81 6.42
CA GLN A 168 1.94 10.79 6.62
C GLN A 168 1.62 11.70 7.81
N PHE A 169 2.11 11.33 8.99
CA PHE A 169 2.00 12.07 10.26
C PHE A 169 2.74 13.43 10.28
N SER A 170 2.48 14.35 9.35
CA SER A 170 3.12 15.67 9.39
C SER A 170 2.25 16.88 9.06
N ASP A 171 0.98 16.68 8.70
CA ASP A 171 0.05 17.80 8.56
C ASP A 171 -1.31 17.42 9.16
N PRO A 172 -1.68 17.98 10.33
CA PRO A 172 -2.99 17.75 10.95
C PRO A 172 -4.18 18.23 10.10
N SER A 173 -3.94 19.08 9.09
CA SER A 173 -5.02 19.77 8.37
C SER A 173 -5.68 18.94 7.26
N SER A 174 -5.07 17.85 6.80
CA SER A 174 -5.74 16.86 5.94
C SER A 174 -5.29 15.44 6.26
N THR A 175 -6.02 14.79 7.17
CA THR A 175 -5.92 13.34 7.45
C THR A 175 -6.33 12.48 6.25
N VAL A 176 -6.84 13.10 5.19
CA VAL A 176 -7.45 12.47 4.03
C VAL A 176 -6.95 13.12 2.75
N ILE A 177 -6.47 12.31 1.81
CA ILE A 177 -6.16 12.73 0.44
C ILE A 177 -7.34 12.35 -0.45
N ARG A 178 -7.80 13.29 -1.29
CA ARG A 178 -8.88 13.08 -2.26
C ARG A 178 -8.35 13.16 -3.68
N ILE A 179 -8.64 12.14 -4.50
CA ILE A 179 -8.21 12.05 -5.89
C ILE A 179 -9.43 11.67 -6.74
N LYS A 180 -9.75 12.48 -7.77
CA LYS A 180 -10.90 12.18 -8.65
C LYS A 180 -10.66 10.88 -9.42
N GLN A 181 -11.67 10.02 -9.51
CA GLN A 181 -11.60 8.75 -10.26
C GLN A 181 -11.35 8.96 -11.76
N ARG A 182 -11.70 10.15 -12.27
CA ARG A 182 -11.47 10.57 -13.65
C ARG A 182 -10.07 11.13 -13.90
N TYR A 183 -9.22 11.29 -12.88
CA TYR A 183 -7.85 11.72 -13.11
C TYR A 183 -7.03 10.58 -13.71
N PRO A 184 -6.06 10.92 -14.58
CA PRO A 184 -5.10 9.95 -15.07
C PRO A 184 -4.34 9.27 -13.94
N HIS A 185 -3.81 8.07 -14.20
CA HIS A 185 -2.95 7.35 -13.27
C HIS A 185 -1.48 7.61 -13.59
N TYR A 186 -0.62 7.54 -12.59
CA TYR A 186 0.82 7.66 -12.81
C TYR A 186 1.40 6.35 -13.37
N ALA A 187 2.26 6.46 -14.38
CA ALA A 187 3.18 5.41 -14.80
C ALA A 187 4.57 6.00 -15.08
N ALA A 188 5.62 5.18 -14.97
CA ALA A 188 6.99 5.64 -15.19
C ALA A 188 7.20 6.12 -16.63
N GLU A 189 8.06 7.12 -16.81
CA GLU A 189 8.28 7.75 -18.11
C GLU A 189 8.63 6.79 -19.25
N PRO A 190 9.53 5.81 -19.09
CA PRO A 190 9.86 4.91 -20.19
C PRO A 190 8.65 4.11 -20.68
N PHE A 191 7.68 3.86 -19.80
CA PHE A 191 6.46 3.13 -20.14
C PHE A 191 5.49 4.01 -20.95
N VAL A 192 5.22 5.23 -20.47
CA VAL A 192 4.29 6.16 -21.13
C VAL A 192 4.85 6.61 -22.48
N SER A 193 6.14 6.97 -22.56
CA SER A 193 6.77 7.37 -23.81
C SER A 193 6.78 6.23 -24.84
N ASN A 194 6.98 4.99 -24.41
CA ASN A 194 6.88 3.83 -25.30
C ASN A 194 5.43 3.61 -25.78
N LEU A 195 4.45 3.79 -24.91
CA LEU A 195 3.02 3.68 -25.25
C LEU A 195 2.60 4.75 -26.27
N GLU A 196 3.01 6.00 -26.06
CA GLU A 196 2.77 7.11 -26.98
C GLU A 196 3.45 6.85 -28.33
N ASN A 197 4.70 6.36 -28.34
CA ASN A 197 5.41 6.04 -29.59
C ASN A 197 4.73 4.92 -30.40
N GLN A 198 4.13 3.93 -29.73
CA GLN A 198 3.48 2.79 -30.39
C GLN A 198 2.05 3.10 -30.85
N THR A 199 1.31 3.90 -30.07
CA THR A 199 -0.14 4.06 -30.26
C THR A 199 -0.56 5.48 -30.63
N GLY A 200 0.33 6.47 -30.46
CA GLY A 200 0.02 7.89 -30.59
C GLY A 200 -0.75 8.48 -29.40
N ASP A 201 -0.91 7.71 -28.30
CA ASP A 201 -1.72 8.09 -27.14
C ASP A 201 -1.10 7.55 -25.83
N ASN A 202 -1.49 8.10 -24.68
CA ASN A 202 -1.06 7.70 -23.34
C ASN A 202 -2.08 6.77 -22.65
N ILE A 203 -2.89 6.05 -23.42
CA ILE A 203 -3.97 5.19 -22.92
C ILE A 203 -3.50 3.74 -22.79
N PHE A 204 -3.42 3.27 -21.55
CA PHE A 204 -3.21 1.86 -21.24
C PHE A 204 -4.52 1.08 -21.36
N ILE A 205 -4.47 -0.06 -22.04
CA ILE A 205 -5.61 -0.94 -22.27
C ILE A 205 -5.37 -2.29 -21.59
N ASP A 206 -6.30 -2.69 -20.72
CA ASP A 206 -6.35 -4.01 -20.08
C ASP A 206 -7.73 -4.62 -20.31
N GLY A 207 -7.82 -5.55 -21.27
CA GLY A 207 -9.09 -6.04 -21.79
C GLY A 207 -9.98 -4.91 -22.31
N ASN A 208 -11.12 -4.68 -21.64
CA ASN A 208 -12.07 -3.61 -22.00
C ASN A 208 -11.86 -2.31 -21.20
N ILE A 209 -10.89 -2.28 -20.29
CA ILE A 209 -10.61 -1.13 -19.44
C ILE A 209 -9.58 -0.23 -20.15
N LYS A 210 -9.85 1.07 -20.14
CA LYS A 210 -8.94 2.11 -20.65
C LYS A 210 -8.56 3.05 -19.53
N ILE A 211 -7.27 3.31 -19.38
CA ILE A 211 -6.71 4.17 -18.35
C ILE A 211 -5.75 5.15 -18.99
N GLU A 212 -6.04 6.44 -18.81
CA GLU A 212 -5.12 7.51 -19.20
C GLU A 212 -3.96 7.57 -18.20
N LEU A 213 -2.73 7.67 -18.71
CA LEU A 213 -1.51 7.68 -17.92
C LEU A 213 -0.77 9.03 -17.98
N VAL A 214 -0.15 9.40 -16.86
CA VAL A 214 0.73 10.57 -16.76
C VAL A 214 2.07 10.16 -16.17
N ASN A 215 3.10 10.97 -16.42
CA ASN A 215 4.45 10.74 -15.89
C ASN A 215 5.11 12.08 -15.51
N GLU A 216 6.34 12.02 -15.03
CA GLU A 216 7.11 13.18 -14.59
C GLU A 216 7.39 14.22 -15.70
N GLN A 217 7.44 13.80 -16.97
CA GLN A 217 7.69 14.67 -18.12
C GLN A 217 6.39 15.26 -18.68
N TYR A 218 5.29 14.51 -18.62
CA TYR A 218 4.04 14.80 -19.29
C TYR A 218 2.86 14.79 -18.30
N TYR A 219 2.20 15.94 -18.21
CA TYR A 219 0.88 16.11 -17.61
C TYR A 219 0.77 15.77 -16.10
N MET A 220 1.89 15.58 -15.39
CA MET A 220 1.91 15.47 -13.91
C MET A 220 2.25 16.83 -13.25
N PRO A 221 1.25 17.60 -12.76
CA PRO A 221 1.48 18.81 -11.97
C PRO A 221 2.21 18.52 -10.64
N ARG A 222 3.05 19.46 -10.22
CA ARG A 222 3.79 19.43 -8.95
C ARG A 222 2.83 19.56 -7.77
N ASN A 223 3.23 19.04 -6.60
CA ASN A 223 2.45 19.06 -5.35
C ASN A 223 1.04 18.47 -5.46
N ARG A 224 0.81 17.55 -6.41
CA ARG A 224 -0.47 16.87 -6.59
C ARG A 224 -0.27 15.36 -6.60
N TRP A 225 -1.11 14.67 -5.84
CA TRP A 225 -1.11 13.22 -5.79
C TRP A 225 -1.79 12.62 -7.01
N PHE A 226 -1.15 11.58 -7.53
CA PHE A 226 -1.66 10.63 -8.52
C PHE A 226 -1.58 9.22 -7.94
N LEU A 227 -2.32 8.28 -8.52
CA LEU A 227 -2.26 6.87 -8.12
C LEU A 227 -1.60 6.05 -9.23
N LEU A 228 -0.83 5.03 -8.86
CA LEU A 228 -0.56 3.94 -9.79
C LEU A 228 -1.87 3.22 -10.13
N PRO A 229 -2.00 2.61 -11.33
CA PRO A 229 -3.22 1.94 -11.75
C PRO A 229 -3.59 0.75 -10.86
N TYR A 230 -2.60 0.07 -10.28
CA TYR A 230 -2.82 -1.14 -9.50
C TYR A 230 -2.95 -0.84 -8.00
N ALA A 231 -3.96 -1.46 -7.40
CA ALA A 231 -4.21 -1.54 -5.98
C ALA A 231 -4.24 -3.01 -5.53
N TYR A 232 -4.20 -3.25 -4.23
CA TYR A 232 -4.32 -4.61 -3.70
C TYR A 232 -5.42 -4.71 -2.65
N SER A 233 -6.25 -5.75 -2.77
CA SER A 233 -7.22 -6.17 -1.75
C SER A 233 -6.68 -7.35 -0.98
N LEU A 234 -7.13 -7.53 0.26
CA LEU A 234 -6.87 -8.71 1.08
C LEU A 234 -8.18 -9.23 1.67
N ASN A 235 -8.38 -10.54 1.54
CA ASN A 235 -9.56 -11.24 2.04
C ASN A 235 -9.14 -12.42 2.93
N LEU A 236 -9.92 -12.65 3.98
CA LEU A 236 -9.84 -13.88 4.78
C LEU A 236 -11.06 -14.76 4.49
N THR A 237 -10.89 -16.08 4.52
CA THR A 237 -12.00 -17.02 4.28
C THR A 237 -11.92 -18.17 5.26
N GLU A 238 -12.95 -18.33 6.10
CA GLU A 238 -13.08 -19.44 7.06
C GLU A 238 -12.88 -20.80 6.37
N ILE A 239 -12.22 -21.73 7.06
CA ILE A 239 -11.98 -23.12 6.62
C ILE A 239 -12.98 -24.03 7.32
#